data_AF-A0A538DDH4-F1
#
_entry.id   AF-A0A538DDH4-F1
#
_cell.length_a   1.000
_cell.length_b   1.000
_cell.length_c   1.000
_cell.angle_alpha   90.00
_cell.angle_beta   90.00
_cell.angle_gamma   90.00
#
_symmetry.space_group_name_H-M   'P 1'
#
loop_
_entity.id
_entity.type
_entity.pdbx_description
1 polymer ?
#
loop_
_entity_poly.entity_id
_entity_poly.type
_entity_poly.pdbx_seq_one_letter_code
_entity_poly.pdbx_strand_id
1 'polypeptide(L)' 'MKLKQIRPNVFEVTLTSQELSALFASTRMTRDAMANDINAPRELVRLLDQLLGDYDRATDTSRDQT' A
#
# COMPACT_ATOMS: atom_id res chain seq x y z
N MET A 1 -9.97 -12.27 -1.07
CA MET A 1 -10.07 -11.12 -0.13
C MET A 1 -11.15 -11.29 0.95
N LYS A 2 -10.83 -11.00 2.22
CA LYS A 2 -11.79 -10.79 3.33
C LYS A 2 -11.51 -9.46 4.02
N LEU A 3 -12.55 -8.73 4.42
CA LEU A 3 -12.45 -7.43 5.10
C LEU A 3 -13.26 -7.47 6.40
N LYS A 4 -12.62 -7.14 7.54
CA LYS A 4 -13.26 -7.11 8.85
C LYS A 4 -12.97 -5.80 9.55
N GLN A 5 -14.01 -5.09 9.99
CA GLN A 5 -13.83 -3.92 10.85
C GLN A 5 -13.56 -4.37 12.29
N ILE A 6 -12.44 -3.92 12.88
CA ILE A 6 -12.05 -4.30 14.25
C ILE A 6 -12.27 -3.16 15.26
N ARG A 7 -12.31 -1.91 14.78
CA ARG A 7 -12.68 -0.69 15.55
C ARG A 7 -13.11 0.40 14.54
N PRO A 8 -13.67 1.54 14.99
CA PRO A 8 -13.97 2.65 14.08
C PRO A 8 -12.76 3.02 13.24
N ASN A 9 -12.94 3.11 11.93
CA ASN A 9 -11.92 3.46 10.93
C ASN A 9 -10.69 2.53 10.84
N VAL A 10 -10.74 1.32 11.43
CA VAL A 10 -9.65 0.35 11.30
C VAL A 10 -10.18 -1.00 10.88
N PHE A 11 -9.57 -1.50 9.81
CA PHE A 11 -9.96 -2.72 9.13
C PHE A 11 -8.78 -3.69 9.11
N GLU A 12 -9.09 -4.96 9.31
CA GLU A 12 -8.22 -6.10 9.02
C GLU A 12 -8.59 -6.64 7.64
N VAL A 13 -7.60 -6.84 6.78
CA VAL A 13 -7.77 -7.37 5.43
C VAL A 13 -6.98 -8.66 5.30
N THR A 14 -7.62 -9.73 4.83
CA THR A 14 -6.95 -10.97 4.42
C THR A 14 -6.91 -11.02 2.90
N LEU A 15 -5.70 -11.05 2.34
CA LEU A 15 -5.42 -11.11 0.91
C LEU A 15 -4.53 -12.32 0.60
N THR A 16 -4.67 -12.89 -0.59
CA THR A 16 -3.63 -13.78 -1.11
C THR A 16 -2.38 -12.98 -1.48
N SER A 17 -1.22 -13.65 -1.60
CA SER A 17 0.01 -12.97 -2.03
C SER A 17 -0.12 -12.29 -3.40
N GLN A 18 -0.93 -12.86 -4.30
CA GLN A 18 -1.21 -12.28 -5.63
C GLN A 18 -2.09 -11.03 -5.53
N GLU A 19 -3.16 -11.09 -4.72
CA GLU A 19 -4.04 -9.94 -4.47
C GLU A 19 -3.26 -8.79 -3.81
N LEU A 20 -2.40 -9.11 -2.83
CA LEU A 20 -1.54 -8.14 -2.17
C LEU A 20 -0.54 -7.51 -3.14
N SER A 21 0.11 -8.32 -3.98
CA SER A 21 1.05 -7.83 -4.99
C SER A 21 0.37 -6.90 -6.00
N ALA A 22 -0.84 -7.24 -6.47
CA ALA A 22 -1.61 -6.42 -7.38
C ALA A 22 -1.99 -5.07 -6.76
N LEU A 23 -2.39 -5.05 -5.49
CA LEU A 23 -2.71 -3.81 -4.76
C LEU A 23 -1.50 -2.88 -4.64
N PHE A 24 -0.33 -3.41 -4.29
CA PHE A 24 0.87 -2.59 -4.16
C PHE A 24 1.46 -2.18 -5.52
N ALA A 25 1.29 -3.00 -6.57
CA ALA A 25 1.63 -2.61 -7.93
C ALA A 25 0.77 -1.43 -8.41
N SER A 26 -0.56 -1.50 -8.24
CA SER A 26 -1.45 -0.40 -8.63
C SER A 26 -1.19 0.87 -7.81
N THR A 27 -0.89 0.72 -6.51
CA THR A 27 -0.50 1.85 -5.64
C THR A 27 0.75 2.57 -6.17
N ARG A 28 1.79 1.83 -6.58
CA ARG A 28 2.99 2.42 -7.22
C ARG A 28 2.65 3.15 -8.50
N MET A 29 1.84 2.55 -9.38
CA MET A 29 1.40 3.18 -10.63
C MET A 29 0.64 4.48 -10.38
N THR A 30 -0.29 4.49 -9.41
CA THR A 30 -1.05 5.69 -9.04
C THR A 30 -0.13 6.76 -8.46
N ARG A 31 0.79 6.38 -7.57
CA ARG A 31 1.77 7.31 -7.01
C ARG A 31 2.60 7.96 -8.11
N ASP A 32 3.11 7.19 -9.05
CA ASP A 32 3.94 7.69 -10.15
C ASP A 32 3.15 8.59 -11.11
N ALA A 33 1.89 8.26 -11.37
CA ALA A 33 0.99 9.13 -12.14
C ALA A 33 0.79 10.48 -11.42
N MET A 34 0.56 10.46 -10.10
CA MET A 34 0.33 11.66 -9.30
C MET A 34 1.60 12.51 -9.09
N ALA A 35 2.78 11.89 -9.02
CA ALA A 35 4.04 12.61 -8.87
C ALA A 35 4.32 13.57 -10.05
N ASN A 36 3.76 13.27 -11.22
CA ASN A 36 3.91 14.07 -12.44
C ASN A 36 2.75 15.05 -12.69
N ASP A 37 1.71 15.06 -11.84
CA ASP A 37 0.56 15.95 -11.96
C ASP A 37 0.69 17.15 -11.00
N ILE A 38 0.72 18.36 -11.55
CA ILE A 38 0.82 19.61 -10.77
C ILE A 38 -0.40 19.86 -9.87
N ASN A 39 -1.54 19.25 -10.18
CA ASN A 39 -2.78 19.38 -9.42
C ASN A 39 -2.95 18.28 -8.35
N ALA A 40 -2.05 17.29 -8.32
CA ALA A 40 -2.11 16.22 -7.34
C ALA A 40 -2.01 16.76 -5.91
N PRO A 41 -2.92 16.37 -4.99
CA PRO A 41 -2.80 16.72 -3.59
C PRO A 41 -1.52 16.16 -2.99
N ARG A 42 -0.61 17.04 -2.53
CA ARG A 42 0.69 16.64 -1.97
C ARG A 42 0.55 15.69 -0.78
N GLU A 43 -0.51 15.83 0.00
CA GLU A 43 -0.80 14.96 1.13
C GLU A 43 -1.08 13.52 0.69
N LEU A 44 -1.79 13.33 -0.42
CA LEU A 44 -2.08 12.01 -0.95
C LEU A 44 -0.82 11.34 -1.52
N VAL A 45 0.05 12.09 -2.20
CA VAL A 45 1.36 11.57 -2.65
C VAL A 45 2.19 11.10 -1.46
N ARG A 46 2.27 11.90 -0.39
CA ARG A 46 2.99 11.53 0.84
C ARG A 46 2.40 10.29 1.51
N LEU A 47 1.07 10.17 1.55
CA LEU A 47 0.41 9.01 2.11
C LEU A 47 0.75 7.73 1.33
N LEU A 48 0.76 7.81 0.00
CA LEU A 48 1.14 6.68 -0.85
C LEU A 48 2.62 6.32 -0.67
N ASP A 49 3.52 7.31 -0.61
CA ASP A 49 4.94 7.09 -0.31
C ASP A 49 5.13 6.36 1.02
N GLN A 50 4.43 6.80 2.07
CA GLN A 50 4.47 6.15 3.39
C GLN A 50 3.95 4.71 3.32
N LEU A 51 2.79 4.50 2.69
CA LEU A 51 2.18 3.17 2.56
C LEU A 51 3.10 2.18 1.82
N LEU A 52 3.73 2.63 0.73
CA LEU A 52 4.70 1.83 -0.02
C LEU A 52 5.94 1.50 0.81
N GLY A 53 6.49 2.49 1.52
CA GLY A 53 7.65 2.29 2.39
C GLY A 53 7.37 1.38 3.60
N ASP A 54 6.15 1.41 4.14
CA ASP A 54 5.72 0.49 5.20
C ASP A 54 5.64 -0.96 4.68
N TYR A 55 5.13 -1.14 3.46
CA TYR A 55 5.06 -2.44 2.80
C TYR A 55 6.43 -3.02 2.48
N ASP A 56 7.31 -2.24 1.85
CA ASP A 56 8.63 -2.71 1.44
C ASP A 56 9.42 -3.21 2.66
N ARG A 57 9.41 -2.46 3.78
CA ARG A 57 10.04 -2.87 5.05
C ARG A 57 9.45 -4.16 5.63
N ALA A 58 8.14 -4.33 5.57
CA ALA A 58 7.48 -5.54 6.05
C ALA A 58 7.84 -6.77 5.20
N THR A 59 7.99 -6.59 3.88
CA THR A 59 8.37 -7.68 2.98
C THR A 59 9.85 -8.04 3.02
N ASP A 60 10.74 -7.07 3.24
CA ASP A 60 12.18 -7.35 3.39
C ASP A 60 12.44 -8.19 4.65
N THR A 61 11.77 -7.89 5.75
CA THR A 61 11.86 -8.67 6.99
C THR A 61 11.34 -10.11 6.83
N SER A 62 10.39 -10.31 5.91
CA SER A 62 9.82 -11.62 5.61
C SER A 62 10.73 -12.49 4.72
N ARG A 63 11.65 -11.87 3.98
CA ARG A 63 12.60 -12.54 3.09
C ARG A 63 13.78 -13.18 3.81
N ASP A 64 14.18 -12.62 4.96
CA ASP A 64 15.29 -13.13 5.79
C ASP A 64 14.93 -14.39 6.61
N GLN A 65 13.67 -14.84 6.60
CA GLN A 65 13.21 -16.00 7.37
C GLN A 65 12.94 -17.26 6.51
N THR A 66 13.37 -17.25 5.24
CA THR A 66 13.25 -18.39 4.32
C THR A 66 14.63 -18.81 3.80
#